data_AF-S0APH2-F1
#
_entry.id   AF-S0APH2-F1
#
_cell.length_a   1.000
_cell.length_b   1.000
_cell.length_c   1.000
_cell.angle_alpha   90.00
_cell.angle_beta   90.00
_cell.angle_gamma   90.00
#
_symmetry.space_group_name_H-M   'P 1'
#
loop_
_entity.id
_entity.type
_entity.pdbx_description
1 polymer ?
#
loop_
_entity_poly.entity_id
_entity_poly.type
_entity_poly.pdbx_seq_one_letter_code
_entity_poly.pdbx_strand_id
1 'polypeptide(L)'
;MEKFTADEKVAIVMESFTANNIAELCRRHGVSVSNFYKWRDKFIESGKKGFYGSGVNNGYEKEIDKLKRLVGDQALVIDELKKNYRGRR
;
A
#
# COMPACT_ATOMS: atom_id res chain seq x y z
N MET A 1 11.65 -5.64 -17.69
CA MET A 1 10.29 -5.05 -17.58
C MET A 1 9.30 -6.17 -17.35
N GLU A 2 8.39 -6.01 -16.40
CA GLU A 2 7.31 -6.99 -16.20
C GLU A 2 6.40 -6.97 -17.45
N LYS A 3 6.01 -8.16 -17.95
CA LYS A 3 5.26 -8.30 -19.22
C LYS A 3 3.84 -7.69 -19.16
N PHE A 4 3.29 -7.52 -17.95
CA PHE A 4 1.94 -7.00 -17.72
C PHE A 4 1.98 -5.89 -16.66
N THR A 5 1.37 -4.76 -16.97
CA THR A 5 1.14 -3.65 -16.05
C THR A 5 0.11 -4.02 -14.97
N ALA A 6 0.02 -3.20 -13.92
CA ALA A 6 -0.99 -3.40 -12.88
C ALA A 6 -2.42 -3.31 -13.45
N ASP A 7 -2.68 -2.35 -14.34
CA ASP A 7 -4.00 -2.11 -14.92
C ASP A 7 -4.42 -3.26 -15.84
N GLU A 8 -3.51 -3.81 -16.64
CA GLU A 8 -3.78 -4.99 -17.46
C GLU A 8 -4.12 -6.21 -16.60
N LYS A 9 -3.38 -6.43 -15.50
CA LYS A 9 -3.67 -7.53 -14.56
C LYS A 9 -5.08 -7.38 -13.96
N VAL A 10 -5.47 -6.16 -13.57
CA VAL A 10 -6.80 -5.87 -13.03
C VAL A 10 -7.88 -6.11 -14.09
N ALA A 11 -7.70 -5.61 -15.31
CA ALA A 11 -8.66 -5.80 -16.40
C ALA A 11 -8.92 -7.28 -16.70
N ILE A 12 -7.86 -8.10 -16.77
CA ILE A 12 -7.96 -9.55 -17.01
C ILE A 12 -8.67 -10.25 -15.83
N VAL A 13 -8.34 -9.89 -14.59
CA VAL A 13 -9.03 -10.44 -13.41
C VAL A 13 -10.51 -10.07 -13.40
N MET A 14 -10.87 -8.84 -13.78
CA MET A 14 -12.26 -8.39 -13.84
C MET A 14 -13.06 -9.13 -14.92
N GLU A 15 -12.50 -9.30 -16.12
CA GLU A 15 -13.12 -10.08 -17.20
C GLU A 15 -13.36 -11.54 -16.78
N SER A 16 -12.49 -12.09 -15.93
CA SER A 16 -12.61 -13.46 -15.44
C SER A 16 -13.86 -13.75 -14.61
N PHE A 17 -14.47 -12.72 -14.01
CA PHE A 17 -15.69 -12.89 -13.21
C PHE A 17 -16.93 -13.22 -14.05
N THR A 18 -16.91 -12.89 -15.35
CA THR A 18 -17.98 -13.21 -16.29
C THR A 18 -17.57 -14.23 -17.34
N ALA A 19 -16.31 -14.70 -17.30
CA ALA A 19 -15.80 -15.68 -18.26
C ALA A 19 -16.24 -17.10 -17.91
N ASN A 20 -16.77 -17.82 -18.90
CA ASN A 20 -17.15 -19.23 -18.76
C ASN A 20 -15.94 -20.19 -18.74
N ASN A 21 -14.80 -19.77 -19.29
CA ASN A 21 -13.60 -20.60 -19.41
C ASN A 21 -12.31 -19.79 -19.16
N ILE A 22 -11.70 -20.02 -18.00
CA ILE A 22 -10.46 -19.36 -17.59
C ILE A 22 -9.27 -19.73 -18.48
N ALA A 23 -9.19 -20.97 -18.97
CA ALA A 23 -8.09 -21.39 -19.82
C ALA A 23 -8.11 -20.67 -21.18
N GLU A 24 -9.30 -20.42 -21.72
CA GLU A 24 -9.48 -19.64 -22.95
C GLU A 24 -9.16 -18.15 -22.73
N LEU A 25 -9.64 -17.57 -21.62
CA LEU A 25 -9.28 -16.21 -21.22
C LEU A 25 -7.74 -16.04 -21.13
N CYS A 26 -7.07 -16.96 -20.46
CA CYS A 26 -5.61 -16.95 -20.32
C CYS A 26 -4.90 -17.03 -21.68
N ARG A 27 -5.40 -17.85 -22.62
CA ARG A 27 -4.86 -17.93 -23.99
C ARG A 27 -5.03 -16.61 -24.76
N ARG A 28 -6.22 -15.99 -24.72
CA ARG A 28 -6.48 -14.69 -25.38
C ARG A 28 -5.53 -13.60 -24.90
N HIS A 29 -5.27 -13.55 -23.59
CA HIS A 29 -4.41 -12.53 -22.98
C HIS A 29 -2.92 -12.92 -22.92
N GLY A 30 -2.54 -14.10 -23.40
CA GLY A 30 -1.14 -14.55 -23.37
C GLY A 30 -0.57 -14.71 -21.96
N VAL A 31 -1.42 -15.06 -21.00
CA VAL A 31 -1.12 -15.26 -19.57
C VAL A 31 -1.10 -16.75 -19.25
N SER A 32 -0.18 -17.18 -18.39
CA SER A 32 -0.25 -18.54 -17.85
C SER A 32 -1.37 -18.63 -16.81
N VAL A 33 -2.11 -19.75 -16.82
CA VAL A 33 -3.19 -20.02 -15.87
C VAL A 33 -2.72 -19.88 -14.41
N SER A 34 -1.48 -20.28 -14.11
CA SER A 34 -0.88 -20.14 -12.79
C SER A 34 -0.68 -18.68 -12.36
N ASN A 35 -0.25 -17.80 -13.27
CA ASN A 35 -0.09 -16.38 -12.97
C ASN A 35 -1.45 -15.69 -12.82
N PHE A 36 -2.41 -16.04 -13.67
CA PHE A 36 -3.77 -15.55 -13.55
C PHE A 36 -4.36 -15.82 -12.16
N TYR A 37 -4.26 -17.06 -11.66
CA TYR A 37 -4.78 -17.39 -10.34
C TYR A 37 -4.09 -16.60 -9.23
N LYS A 38 -2.76 -16.43 -9.28
CA LYS A 38 -2.03 -15.58 -8.33
C LYS A 38 -2.55 -14.14 -8.32
N TRP A 39 -2.86 -13.57 -9.48
CA TRP A 39 -3.39 -12.21 -9.57
C TRP A 39 -4.82 -12.12 -9.04
N ARG A 40 -5.67 -13.07 -9.40
CA ARG A 40 -7.06 -13.14 -8.94
C ARG A 40 -7.14 -13.27 -7.42
N ASP A 41 -6.33 -14.16 -6.84
CA ASP A 41 -6.32 -14.39 -5.39
C ASP A 41 -5.87 -13.13 -4.64
N LYS A 42 -4.80 -12.47 -5.13
CA LYS A 42 -4.34 -11.18 -4.59
C LYS A 42 -5.40 -10.08 -4.70
N PHE A 43 -6.10 -10.00 -5.82
CA PHE A 43 -7.17 -9.03 -6.05
C PHE A 43 -8.33 -9.24 -5.07
N ILE A 44 -8.80 -10.48 -4.91
CA ILE A 44 -9.90 -10.82 -3.97
C ILE A 44 -9.47 -10.58 -2.52
N GLU A 45 -8.26 -10.99 -2.13
CA GLU A 45 -7.75 -10.76 -0.77
C GLU A 45 -7.67 -9.27 -0.45
N SER A 46 -7.17 -8.47 -1.39
CA SER A 46 -7.06 -7.01 -1.23
C SER A 46 -8.44 -6.35 -1.17
N GLY A 47 -9.39 -6.79 -2.01
CA GLY A 47 -10.78 -6.35 -1.96
C GLY A 47 -11.43 -6.68 -0.60
N LYS A 48 -11.26 -7.91 -0.11
CA LYS A 48 -11.72 -8.32 1.24
C LYS A 48 -11.12 -7.42 2.33
N LYS A 49 -9.81 -7.18 2.31
CA LYS A 49 -9.14 -6.28 3.26
C LYS A 49 -9.71 -4.87 3.23
N GLY A 50 -10.12 -4.38 2.06
CA GLY A 50 -10.80 -3.09 1.92
C GLY A 50 -12.15 -3.02 2.65
N PHE A 51 -12.92 -4.12 2.68
CA PHE A 51 -14.20 -4.18 3.38
C PHE A 51 -14.07 -4.33 4.91
N TYR A 52 -12.99 -4.94 5.40
CA TYR A 52 -12.73 -5.04 6.84
C TYR A 52 -12.31 -3.71 7.49
N GLY A 53 -12.29 -2.61 6.73
CA GLY A 53 -11.92 -1.29 7.19
C GLY A 53 -10.41 -1.15 7.37
N SER A 54 -9.93 0.09 7.26
CA SER A 54 -8.53 0.54 7.27
C SER A 54 -7.72 0.19 8.53
N GLY A 55 -8.24 -0.65 9.43
CA GLY A 55 -7.62 -0.99 10.72
C GLY A 55 -6.25 -1.66 10.65
N VAL A 56 -5.80 -2.05 9.45
CA VAL A 56 -4.49 -2.71 9.24
C VAL A 56 -3.39 -1.73 8.81
N ASN A 57 -3.70 -0.48 8.43
CA ASN A 57 -2.69 0.43 7.86
C ASN A 57 -2.40 1.71 8.67
N ASN A 58 -2.65 1.69 9.97
CA ASN A 58 -2.26 2.80 10.86
C ASN A 58 -0.84 2.65 11.44
N GLY A 59 -0.03 1.69 10.99
CA GLY A 59 1.36 1.58 11.43
C GLY A 59 2.15 2.85 11.10
N TYR A 60 2.05 3.29 9.83
CA TYR A 60 2.71 4.50 9.36
C TYR A 60 2.09 5.76 9.94
N GLU A 61 0.77 5.87 10.06
CA GLU A 61 0.14 7.03 10.69
C GLU A 61 0.52 7.16 12.17
N LYS A 62 0.53 6.05 12.92
CA LYS A 62 0.98 6.05 14.32
C LYS A 62 2.46 6.42 14.44
N GLU A 63 3.30 5.93 13.53
CA GLU A 63 4.71 6.29 13.53
C GLU A 63 4.91 7.75 13.12
N ILE A 64 4.15 8.28 12.16
CA ILE A 64 4.15 9.70 11.79
C ILE A 64 3.77 10.56 12.99
N ASP A 65 2.71 10.20 13.73
CA ASP A 65 2.28 10.95 14.91
C ASP A 65 3.31 10.89 16.04
N LYS A 66 3.94 9.73 16.24
CA LYS A 66 5.05 9.57 17.18
C LYS A 66 6.25 10.43 16.80
N LEU A 67 6.64 10.43 15.53
CA LEU A 67 7.76 11.23 15.02
C LEU A 67 7.47 12.73 15.15
N LYS A 68 6.24 13.17 14.84
CA LYS A 68 5.81 14.57 15.03
C LYS A 68 5.95 15.01 16.50
N ARG A 69 5.57 14.17 17.45
CA ARG A 69 5.73 14.46 18.89
C ARG A 69 7.21 14.59 19.27
N LEU A 70 8.04 13.63 18.87
CA LEU A 70 9.49 13.66 19.15
C LEU A 70 10.17 14.91 18.60
N VAL A 71 9.80 15.32 17.38
CA VAL A 71 10.32 16.57 16.77
C VAL A 71 9.88 17.80 17.56
N GLY A 72 8.63 17.84 18.03
CA GLY A 72 8.11 18.90 18.89
C GLY A 72 8.87 19.02 20.20
N ASP A 73 9.10 17.89 20.88
CA ASP A 73 9.85 17.84 22.15
C ASP A 73 11.29 18.32 21.96
N GLN A 74 11.95 17.88 20.88
CA GLN A 74 13.30 18.34 20.53
C GLN A 74 13.33 19.85 20.24
N ALA A 75 12.33 20.38 19.54
CA ALA A 75 12.26 21.81 19.24
C ALA A 75 12.18 22.67 20.51
N LEU A 76 11.42 22.23 21.52
CA LEU A 76 11.33 22.91 22.82
C LEU A 76 12.67 22.91 23.56
N VAL A 77 13.37 21.77 23.59
CA VAL A 77 14.69 21.67 24.22
C VAL A 77 15.71 22.57 23.51
N ILE A 78 15.68 22.60 22.16
CA ILE A 78 16.56 23.47 21.37
C ILE A 78 16.29 24.95 21.66
N ASP A 79 15.01 25.35 21.78
CA ASP A 79 14.65 26.73 22.10
C ASP A 79 15.18 27.15 23.48
N GLU A 80 15.02 26.30 24.48
CA GLU A 80 15.52 26.54 25.83
C GLU A 80 17.05 26.63 25.89
N LEU A 81 17.75 25.71 25.23
CA LEU A 81 19.21 25.77 25.12
C LEU A 81 19.67 27.07 24.46
N LYS A 82 19.02 27.49 23.35
CA LYS A 82 19.35 28.74 22.66
C LYS A 82 19.15 29.97 23.56
N LYS A 83 18.11 30.02 24.38
CA LYS A 83 17.88 31.11 25.36
C LYS A 83 19.01 31.16 26.39
N ASN A 84 19.37 30.02 26.97
CA ASN A 84 20.44 29.93 27.97
C ASN A 84 21.81 30.33 27.41
N TYR A 85 22.12 29.95 26.16
CA TYR A 85 23.35 30.38 25.48
C TYR A 85 23.37 31.88 25.18
N ARG A 86 22.21 32.48 24.85
CA ARG A 86 22.09 33.93 24.61
C ARG A 86 22.19 34.74 25.89
N GLY A 87 21.66 34.26 27.01
CA GLY A 87 21.73 34.92 28.31
C GLY A 87 23.08 34.80 29.04
N ARG A 88 23.98 33.93 28.56
CA ARG A 88 25.36 33.77 29.05
C ARG A 88 26.39 34.65 28.32
N ARG A 89 25.93 35.52 27.42
CA ARG A 89 26.77 36.41 26.62
C ARG A 89 26.77 37.84 27.16
#